data_AF-A0A7W7STP8-F1
#
_entry.id   AF-A0A7W7STP8-F1
#
_cell.length_a   1.000
_cell.length_b   1.000
_cell.length_c   1.000
_cell.angle_alpha   90.00
_cell.angle_beta   90.00
_cell.angle_gamma   90.00
#
_symmetry.space_group_name_H-M   'P 1'
#
loop_
_entity.id
_entity.type
_entity.pdbx_description
1 polymer ?
#
loop_
_entity_poly.entity_id
_entity_poly.type
_entity_poly.pdbx_seq_one_letter_code
_entity_poly.pdbx_strand_id
1 'polypeptide(L)'
;MSVRILDEAVLAKIIGNTGDLRRPLMFVNATIHTLDPVIGDLPAADLLLGGDVIVGVGPGLHTAAEDDGAIVVDCTGLTIVPAIVDGVAVAGLRARPADRVGTLTPGNPASFAVIAGRAPGASALEMIVWRPEQAVAIVVDGEVALFNGRRLTPAPAEPDLRLRSIQSPYLGMWIDETGFVHQELTADGRYDETRGGRPHAYQGSFWIDGDRIVYRDDLGFWAYGVFTDGVLHHAGYTFHRQ
;
A
#
# COMPACT_ATOMS: atom_id res chain seq x y z
N MET A 1 -15.80 1.96 -18.94
CA MET A 1 -15.60 3.16 -18.11
C MET A 1 -14.17 3.62 -18.29
N SER A 2 -13.93 4.88 -18.63
CA SER A 2 -12.57 5.40 -18.80
C SER A 2 -11.88 5.43 -17.44
N VAL A 3 -10.72 4.76 -17.31
CA VAL A 3 -9.88 4.83 -16.11
C VAL A 3 -9.40 6.27 -16.00
N ARG A 4 -9.68 6.95 -14.88
CA ARG A 4 -9.10 8.27 -14.61
C ARG A 4 -7.63 8.08 -14.26
N ILE A 5 -6.78 8.85 -14.92
CA ILE A 5 -5.33 8.85 -14.75
C ILE A 5 -4.89 10.25 -14.29
N LEU A 6 -3.78 10.31 -13.57
CA LEU A 6 -3.14 11.57 -13.20
C LEU A 6 -2.33 12.15 -14.36
N ASP A 7 -2.09 13.46 -14.35
CA ASP A 7 -1.33 14.15 -15.40
C ASP A 7 0.14 13.69 -15.43
N GLU A 8 0.57 13.16 -16.58
CA GLU A 8 1.95 12.72 -16.82
C GLU A 8 2.97 13.87 -16.76
N ALA A 9 2.57 15.10 -17.06
CA ALA A 9 3.47 16.25 -16.93
C ALA A 9 3.84 16.53 -15.47
N VAL A 10 2.94 16.21 -14.53
CA VAL A 10 3.21 16.30 -13.08
C VAL A 10 4.20 15.23 -12.66
N LEU A 11 4.09 14.02 -13.22
CA LEU A 11 5.02 12.93 -12.93
C LEU A 11 6.48 13.29 -13.29
N ALA A 12 6.72 13.94 -14.42
CA ALA A 12 8.06 14.41 -14.78
C ALA A 12 8.64 15.40 -13.74
N LYS A 13 7.79 16.29 -13.19
CA LYS A 13 8.20 17.21 -12.12
C LYS A 13 8.54 16.48 -10.83
N ILE A 14 7.74 15.47 -10.46
CA ILE A 14 7.97 14.64 -9.27
C ILE A 14 9.28 13.86 -9.41
N ILE A 15 9.51 13.19 -10.54
CA ILE A 15 10.75 12.44 -10.79
C ILE A 15 11.98 13.36 -10.75
N GLY A 16 11.84 14.59 -11.26
CA GLY A 16 12.90 15.60 -11.20
C GLY A 16 13.12 16.20 -9.80
N ASN A 17 12.21 15.98 -8.85
CA ASN A 17 12.24 16.56 -7.50
C ASN A 17 13.15 15.75 -6.56
N THR A 18 14.45 15.74 -6.85
CA THR A 18 15.47 14.97 -6.10
C THR A 18 16.50 15.91 -5.43
N GLY A 19 17.25 15.39 -4.46
CA GLY A 19 18.27 16.15 -3.71
C GLY A 19 17.74 16.86 -2.46
N ASP A 20 18.56 17.74 -1.86
CA ASP A 20 18.29 18.35 -0.54
C ASP A 20 17.22 19.47 -0.57
N LEU A 21 16.86 19.97 -1.74
CA LEU A 21 15.88 21.05 -1.94
C LEU A 21 14.58 20.53 -2.55
N ARG A 22 14.04 19.44 -2.00
CA ARG A 22 12.77 18.91 -2.48
C ARG A 22 11.63 19.88 -2.22
N ARG A 23 10.89 20.17 -3.28
CA ARG A 23 9.64 20.91 -3.20
C ARG A 23 8.57 20.05 -2.52
N PRO A 24 7.71 20.64 -1.67
CA PRO A 24 6.56 19.93 -1.10
C PRO A 24 5.69 19.33 -2.20
N LEU A 25 5.09 18.17 -1.94
CA LEU A 25 4.07 17.58 -2.82
C LEU A 25 2.69 17.92 -2.27
N MET A 26 1.78 18.35 -3.14
CA MET A 26 0.45 18.79 -2.75
C MET A 26 -0.60 18.09 -3.60
N PHE A 27 -1.45 17.28 -2.99
CA PHE A 27 -2.53 16.57 -3.67
C PHE A 27 -3.83 17.33 -3.41
N VAL A 28 -4.50 17.80 -4.45
CA VAL A 28 -5.62 18.76 -4.31
C VAL A 28 -6.93 18.20 -4.83
N ASN A 29 -8.04 18.72 -4.31
CA ASN A 29 -9.41 18.41 -4.77
C ASN A 29 -9.81 16.92 -4.66
N ALA A 30 -9.21 16.18 -3.73
CA ALA A 30 -9.52 14.78 -3.50
C ALA A 30 -10.69 14.61 -2.51
N THR A 31 -11.37 13.47 -2.59
CA THR A 31 -12.05 12.91 -1.42
C THR A 31 -11.00 12.20 -0.57
N ILE A 32 -10.84 12.54 0.70
CA ILE A 32 -9.82 11.99 1.59
C ILE A 32 -10.49 11.24 2.75
N HIS A 33 -10.25 9.94 2.87
CA HIS A 33 -10.63 9.18 4.06
C HIS A 33 -9.44 9.17 5.02
N THR A 34 -9.49 9.96 6.09
CA THR A 34 -8.32 10.09 6.99
C THR A 34 -8.14 8.90 7.92
N LEU A 35 -9.21 8.14 8.17
CA LEU A 35 -9.36 7.14 9.24
C LEU A 35 -9.13 7.68 10.65
N ASP A 36 -9.04 9.00 10.81
CA ASP A 36 -8.98 9.65 12.10
C ASP A 36 -10.41 9.94 12.57
N PRO A 37 -10.81 9.53 13.78
CA PRO A 37 -12.18 9.69 14.26
C PRO A 37 -12.54 11.15 14.58
N VAL A 38 -11.56 12.05 14.72
CA VAL A 38 -11.75 13.47 15.00
C VAL A 38 -11.84 14.28 13.72
N ILE A 39 -10.94 14.03 12.75
CA ILE A 39 -10.95 14.74 11.45
C ILE A 39 -12.04 14.18 10.52
N GLY A 40 -12.19 12.85 10.50
CA GLY A 40 -13.17 12.16 9.66
C GLY A 40 -12.85 12.20 8.17
N ASP A 41 -13.88 11.95 7.35
CA ASP A 41 -13.78 11.95 5.89
C ASP A 41 -13.98 13.36 5.32
N LEU A 42 -13.14 13.73 4.35
CA LEU A 42 -13.12 15.06 3.75
C LEU A 42 -13.45 14.96 2.25
N PRO A 43 -14.63 15.39 1.79
CA PRO A 43 -15.08 15.12 0.42
C PRO A 43 -14.38 15.96 -0.66
N ALA A 44 -13.82 17.11 -0.30
CA ALA A 44 -13.08 18.01 -1.17
C ALA A 44 -11.98 18.68 -0.35
N ALA A 45 -10.84 18.01 -0.27
CA ALA A 45 -9.72 18.44 0.55
C ALA A 45 -8.39 18.22 -0.18
N ASP A 46 -7.38 18.84 0.40
CA ASP A 46 -6.02 18.76 -0.05
C ASP A 46 -5.16 18.04 0.99
N LEU A 47 -4.09 17.39 0.54
CA LEU A 47 -3.10 16.71 1.36
C LEU A 47 -1.72 17.24 1.00
N LEU A 48 -1.07 17.89 1.96
CA LEU A 48 0.26 18.48 1.80
C LEU A 48 1.32 17.60 2.47
N LEU A 49 2.37 17.29 1.71
CA LEU A 49 3.52 16.51 2.15
C LEU A 49 4.77 17.38 2.25
N GLY A 50 5.49 17.27 3.36
CA GLY A 50 6.83 17.82 3.55
C GLY A 50 7.83 16.67 3.62
N GLY A 51 8.41 16.27 2.48
CA GLY A 51 9.24 15.07 2.43
C GLY A 51 8.41 13.81 2.71
N ASP A 52 8.82 13.04 3.73
CA ASP A 52 8.19 11.76 4.10
C ASP A 52 7.03 11.89 5.09
N VAL A 53 6.68 13.11 5.50
CA VAL A 53 5.60 13.38 6.48
C VAL A 53 4.45 14.18 5.89
N ILE A 54 3.25 13.89 6.40
CA ILE A 54 2.06 14.71 6.16
C ILE A 54 2.19 15.97 7.01
N VAL A 55 2.11 17.14 6.39
CA VAL A 55 2.18 18.44 7.09
C VAL A 55 0.82 19.11 7.20
N GLY A 56 -0.12 18.77 6.32
CA GLY A 56 -1.46 19.34 6.32
C GLY A 56 -2.47 18.45 5.61
N VAL A 57 -3.69 18.41 6.15
CA VAL A 57 -4.86 17.80 5.53
C VAL A 57 -6.05 18.70 5.77
N GLY A 58 -6.84 18.99 4.74
CA GLY A 58 -8.00 19.87 4.88
C GLY A 58 -8.35 20.63 3.61
N PRO A 59 -9.51 21.30 3.59
CA PRO A 59 -9.93 22.08 2.44
C PRO A 59 -9.10 23.37 2.28
N GLY A 60 -8.80 23.73 1.03
CA GLY A 60 -8.27 25.06 0.68
C GLY A 60 -6.80 25.30 1.02
N LEU A 61 -6.05 24.25 1.38
CA LEU A 61 -4.62 24.36 1.70
C LEU A 61 -3.78 24.72 0.47
N HIS A 62 -4.25 24.38 -0.75
CA HIS A 62 -3.54 24.70 -1.99
C HIS A 62 -3.31 26.20 -2.19
N THR A 63 -4.19 27.06 -1.66
CA THR A 63 -4.04 28.52 -1.74
C THR A 63 -2.85 29.06 -0.97
N ALA A 64 -2.36 28.34 0.04
CA ALA A 64 -1.17 28.69 0.81
C ALA A 64 0.10 27.96 0.31
N ALA A 65 -0.06 26.76 -0.25
CA ALA A 65 1.07 25.92 -0.68
C ALA A 65 1.64 26.29 -2.06
N GLU A 66 0.87 26.98 -2.92
CA GLU A 66 1.36 27.50 -4.20
C GLU A 66 2.45 28.58 -4.00
N ASP A 67 2.36 29.37 -2.92
CA ASP A 67 3.33 30.42 -2.59
C ASP A 67 4.71 29.85 -2.21
N ASP A 68 4.75 28.63 -1.65
CA ASP A 68 5.98 27.92 -1.28
C ASP A 68 6.51 27.03 -2.42
N GLY A 69 5.92 27.14 -3.62
CA GLY A 69 6.35 26.41 -4.80
C GLY A 69 6.11 24.90 -4.70
N ALA A 70 5.04 24.42 -4.06
CA ALA A 70 4.70 23.00 -4.06
C ALA A 70 4.49 22.43 -5.48
N ILE A 71 4.74 21.14 -5.66
CA ILE A 71 4.33 20.41 -6.87
C ILE A 71 2.89 19.94 -6.64
N VAL A 72 1.96 20.56 -7.38
CA VAL A 72 0.53 20.27 -7.26
C VAL A 72 0.13 19.09 -8.15
N VAL A 73 -0.59 18.13 -7.55
CA VAL A 73 -1.18 16.95 -8.16
C VAL A 73 -2.69 17.07 -8.05
N ASP A 74 -3.37 17.34 -9.18
CA ASP A 74 -4.83 17.41 -9.19
C ASP A 74 -5.45 16.01 -9.07
N CYS A 75 -6.22 15.82 -8.01
CA CYS A 75 -6.91 14.58 -7.69
C CYS A 75 -8.43 14.72 -7.79
N THR A 76 -8.92 15.69 -8.59
CA THR A 76 -10.35 15.89 -8.83
C THR A 76 -11.05 14.60 -9.28
N GLY A 77 -11.98 14.14 -8.44
CA GLY A 77 -12.76 12.92 -8.67
C GLY A 77 -12.04 11.62 -8.31
N LEU A 78 -10.89 11.73 -7.63
CA LEU A 78 -10.15 10.62 -7.03
C LEU A 78 -10.32 10.62 -5.52
N THR A 79 -10.04 9.46 -4.92
CA THR A 79 -10.10 9.27 -3.48
C THR A 79 -8.72 8.93 -2.95
N ILE A 80 -8.32 9.57 -1.85
CA ILE A 80 -7.08 9.29 -1.11
C ILE A 80 -7.44 8.54 0.16
N VAL A 81 -6.76 7.41 0.39
CA VAL A 81 -6.89 6.62 1.61
C VAL A 81 -5.52 6.18 2.11
N PRO A 82 -5.36 5.94 3.42
CA PRO A 82 -4.16 5.34 3.96
C PRO A 82 -3.66 4.12 3.22
N ALA A 83 -2.35 3.94 3.23
CA ALA A 83 -1.70 2.78 2.63
C ALA A 83 -0.88 1.99 3.67
N ILE A 84 -1.29 2.09 4.93
CA ILE A 84 -0.75 1.35 6.06
C ILE A 84 -1.93 0.81 6.87
N VAL A 85 -2.06 -0.50 6.93
CA VAL A 85 -3.07 -1.21 7.74
C VAL A 85 -2.34 -2.20 8.65
N ASP A 86 -2.56 -2.11 9.96
CA ASP A 86 -2.02 -3.05 10.96
C ASP A 86 -0.52 -3.37 10.81
N GLY A 87 0.28 -2.33 10.57
CA GLY A 87 1.73 -2.42 10.40
C GLY A 87 2.22 -3.06 9.12
N VAL A 88 1.30 -3.41 8.23
CA VAL A 88 1.54 -3.86 6.87
C VAL A 88 1.52 -2.67 5.92
N ALA A 89 2.53 -2.60 5.06
CA ALA A 89 2.56 -1.63 3.97
C ALA A 89 1.75 -2.12 2.77
N VAL A 90 1.02 -1.21 2.13
CA VAL A 90 0.35 -1.49 0.86
C VAL A 90 1.34 -1.99 -0.19
N ALA A 91 1.00 -3.14 -0.77
CA ALA A 91 1.66 -3.72 -1.94
C ALA A 91 3.18 -3.89 -1.82
N GLY A 92 3.72 -3.88 -0.59
CA GLY A 92 5.16 -3.90 -0.27
C GLY A 92 6.00 -2.91 -1.04
N LEU A 93 5.40 -1.74 -1.22
CA LEU A 93 6.11 -0.55 -1.66
C LEU A 93 6.90 0.09 -0.49
N ARG A 94 6.72 -0.39 0.75
CA ARG A 94 7.48 0.04 1.93
C ARG A 94 8.45 -1.03 2.42
N ALA A 95 9.65 -0.60 2.77
CA ALA A 95 10.71 -1.49 3.25
C ALA A 95 10.64 -1.82 4.75
N ARG A 96 9.84 -1.10 5.54
CA ARG A 96 9.76 -1.26 7.01
C ARG A 96 8.30 -1.40 7.48
N PRO A 97 8.02 -2.31 8.43
CA PRO A 97 6.73 -2.37 9.11
C PRO A 97 6.42 -1.04 9.83
N ALA A 98 5.15 -0.69 9.93
CA ALA A 98 4.70 0.46 10.72
C ALA A 98 4.20 -0.02 12.09
N ASP A 99 4.51 0.70 13.18
CA ASP A 99 3.94 0.36 14.49
C ASP A 99 2.52 0.94 14.70
N ARG A 100 1.96 1.64 13.70
CA ARG A 100 0.66 2.34 13.80
C ARG A 100 -0.16 2.21 12.50
N VAL A 101 -1.49 2.15 12.66
CA VAL A 101 -2.45 2.40 11.57
C VAL A 101 -2.21 3.81 11.04
N GLY A 102 -1.95 3.94 9.74
CA GLY A 102 -1.55 5.22 9.16
C GLY A 102 -2.76 6.13 8.96
N THR A 103 -3.14 6.96 9.94
CA THR A 103 -4.15 8.00 9.67
C THR A 103 -3.53 9.11 8.81
N LEU A 104 -4.33 9.76 7.96
CA LEU A 104 -3.84 10.88 7.13
C LEU A 104 -3.87 12.20 7.90
N THR A 105 -3.18 12.25 9.04
CA THR A 105 -3.11 13.42 9.91
C THR A 105 -1.72 14.03 9.91
N PRO A 106 -1.58 15.34 10.17
CA PRO A 106 -0.27 15.98 10.27
C PRO A 106 0.66 15.27 11.28
N GLY A 107 1.94 15.14 10.91
CA GLY A 107 2.97 14.46 11.69
C GLY A 107 3.08 12.95 11.43
N ASN A 108 2.14 12.33 10.71
CA ASN A 108 2.23 10.93 10.32
C ASN A 108 3.05 10.73 9.03
N PRO A 109 3.60 9.52 8.82
CA PRO A 109 4.25 9.16 7.57
C PRO A 109 3.30 9.31 6.37
N ALA A 110 3.82 9.86 5.29
CA ALA A 110 3.10 10.08 4.04
C ALA A 110 3.01 8.79 3.21
N SER A 111 2.22 7.83 3.69
CA SER A 111 1.96 6.58 2.99
C SER A 111 0.47 6.41 2.73
N PHE A 112 0.06 6.55 1.47
CA PHE A 112 -1.34 6.54 1.04
C PHE A 112 -1.47 6.09 -0.42
N ALA A 113 -2.67 5.71 -0.80
CA ALA A 113 -3.01 5.39 -2.18
C ALA A 113 -4.05 6.39 -2.70
N VAL A 114 -3.94 6.68 -4.00
CA VAL A 114 -4.91 7.44 -4.77
C VAL A 114 -5.67 6.45 -5.65
N ILE A 115 -6.98 6.35 -5.50
CA ILE A 115 -7.82 5.39 -6.21
C ILE A 115 -8.92 6.10 -7.00
N ALA A 116 -9.39 5.44 -8.07
CA ALA A 116 -10.53 5.91 -8.84
C ALA A 116 -11.85 5.55 -8.13
N GLY A 117 -12.74 6.54 -7.93
CA GLY A 117 -14.10 6.32 -7.42
C GLY A 117 -14.27 6.61 -5.91
N ARG A 118 -15.53 6.66 -5.46
CA ARG A 118 -15.96 6.99 -4.09
C ARG A 118 -16.23 5.72 -3.26
N ALA A 119 -15.24 4.85 -3.10
CA ALA A 119 -15.37 3.73 -2.18
C ALA A 119 -15.24 4.24 -0.74
N PRO A 120 -16.07 3.78 0.23
CA PRO A 120 -15.87 4.08 1.64
C PRO A 120 -14.47 3.66 2.10
N GLY A 121 -13.87 4.40 3.03
CA GLY A 121 -12.47 4.21 3.47
C GLY A 121 -12.07 2.75 3.75
N ALA A 122 -12.87 1.98 4.50
CA ALA A 122 -12.57 0.58 4.81
C ALA A 122 -12.54 -0.33 3.57
N SER A 123 -13.52 -0.19 2.67
CA SER A 123 -13.57 -0.97 1.42
C SER A 123 -12.48 -0.55 0.42
N ALA A 124 -12.06 0.72 0.48
CA ALA A 124 -10.94 1.23 -0.30
C ALA A 124 -9.61 0.63 0.17
N LEU A 125 -9.38 0.53 1.49
CA LEU A 125 -8.20 -0.11 2.06
C LEU A 125 -8.15 -1.59 1.69
N GLU A 126 -9.25 -2.32 1.86
CA GLU A 126 -9.35 -3.71 1.41
C GLU A 126 -9.03 -3.82 -0.08
N MET A 127 -9.62 -2.97 -0.92
CA MET A 127 -9.32 -2.95 -2.35
C MET A 127 -7.83 -2.76 -2.63
N ILE A 128 -7.14 -1.86 -1.93
CA ILE A 128 -5.72 -1.60 -2.16
C ILE A 128 -4.84 -2.75 -1.67
N VAL A 129 -5.21 -3.37 -0.55
CA VAL A 129 -4.53 -4.57 -0.04
C VAL A 129 -4.65 -5.72 -1.04
N TRP A 130 -5.83 -5.88 -1.66
CA TRP A 130 -6.12 -7.00 -2.56
C TRP A 130 -5.81 -6.76 -4.04
N ARG A 131 -5.82 -5.51 -4.49
CA ARG A 131 -5.71 -5.10 -5.90
C ARG A 131 -4.98 -3.76 -6.07
N PRO A 132 -3.72 -3.67 -5.63
CA PRO A 132 -2.97 -2.41 -5.68
C PRO A 132 -2.76 -1.86 -7.09
N GLU A 133 -2.83 -2.71 -8.13
CA GLU A 133 -2.79 -2.33 -9.54
C GLU A 133 -3.98 -1.46 -9.98
N GLN A 134 -5.06 -1.41 -9.18
CA GLN A 134 -6.20 -0.53 -9.43
C GLN A 134 -6.00 0.88 -8.87
N ALA A 135 -4.95 1.10 -8.08
CA ALA A 135 -4.58 2.43 -7.63
C ALA A 135 -4.05 3.27 -8.80
N VAL A 136 -4.51 4.52 -8.86
CA VAL A 136 -3.99 5.51 -9.80
C VAL A 136 -2.60 5.95 -9.38
N ALA A 137 -2.34 6.08 -8.09
CA ALA A 137 -1.00 6.26 -7.55
C ALA A 137 -0.87 5.62 -6.17
N ILE A 138 0.35 5.25 -5.79
CA ILE A 138 0.68 4.86 -4.42
C ILE A 138 1.90 5.67 -3.99
N VAL A 139 1.78 6.33 -2.86
CA VAL A 139 2.83 7.10 -2.21
C VAL A 139 3.25 6.34 -0.96
N VAL A 140 4.55 6.16 -0.77
CA VAL A 140 5.14 5.49 0.38
C VAL A 140 6.24 6.36 0.95
N ASP A 141 6.09 6.72 2.23
CA ASP A 141 7.03 7.58 2.95
C ASP A 141 7.39 8.84 2.11
N GLY A 142 6.37 9.45 1.50
CA GLY A 142 6.49 10.66 0.66
C GLY A 142 6.99 10.43 -0.76
N GLU A 143 7.42 9.21 -1.09
CA GLU A 143 7.89 8.86 -2.43
C GLU A 143 6.77 8.27 -3.27
N VAL A 144 6.59 8.76 -4.49
CA VAL A 144 5.63 8.17 -5.42
C VAL A 144 6.19 6.84 -5.93
N ALA A 145 5.58 5.74 -5.49
CA ALA A 145 6.03 4.38 -5.78
C ALA A 145 5.31 3.75 -6.98
N LEU A 146 4.04 4.11 -7.17
CA LEU A 146 3.24 3.75 -8.35
C LEU A 146 2.53 5.00 -8.87
N PHE A 147 2.48 5.15 -10.19
CA PHE A 147 1.75 6.24 -10.85
C PHE A 147 1.20 5.75 -12.20
N ASN A 148 -0.12 5.87 -12.41
CA ASN A 148 -0.84 5.38 -13.59
C ASN A 148 -0.50 3.93 -13.97
N GLY A 149 -0.36 3.05 -12.97
CA GLY A 149 0.06 1.65 -13.17
C GLY A 149 1.54 1.45 -13.45
N ARG A 150 2.35 2.51 -13.55
CA ARG A 150 3.81 2.43 -13.67
C ARG A 150 4.48 2.50 -12.31
N ARG A 151 5.26 1.47 -11.97
CA ARG A 151 6.14 1.49 -10.79
C ARG A 151 7.32 2.42 -11.03
N LEU A 152 7.61 3.31 -10.08
CA LEU A 152 8.67 4.32 -10.19
C LEU A 152 9.83 4.04 -9.24
N THR A 153 9.55 3.48 -8.07
CA THR A 153 10.60 3.07 -7.13
C THR A 153 10.98 1.61 -7.39
N PRO A 154 12.29 1.28 -7.52
CA PRO A 154 12.72 -0.11 -7.60
C PRO A 154 12.18 -0.90 -6.39
N ALA A 155 11.86 -2.17 -6.61
CA ALA A 155 11.41 -3.03 -5.54
C ALA A 155 12.45 -3.06 -4.41
N PRO A 156 12.03 -3.17 -3.13
CA PRO A 156 12.97 -3.43 -2.05
C PRO A 156 13.89 -4.59 -2.47
N ALA A 157 15.19 -4.47 -2.17
CA ALA A 157 16.10 -5.58 -2.36
C ALA A 157 15.51 -6.81 -1.67
N GLU A 158 15.40 -7.92 -2.41
CA GLU A 158 14.87 -9.16 -1.84
C GLU A 158 15.68 -9.50 -0.60
N PRO A 159 15.04 -9.70 0.56
CA PRO A 159 15.79 -10.02 1.76
C PRO A 159 16.53 -11.34 1.54
N ASP A 160 17.79 -11.41 1.99
CA ASP A 160 18.68 -12.58 1.91
C ASP A 160 18.26 -13.70 2.91
N LEU A 161 16.95 -13.91 3.04
CA LEU A 161 16.29 -14.79 4.01
C LEU A 161 15.79 -16.10 3.37
N ARG A 162 16.06 -16.34 2.08
CA ARG A 162 15.53 -17.52 1.34
C ARG A 162 15.91 -18.84 2.03
N LEU A 163 17.13 -18.95 2.55
CA LEU A 163 17.61 -20.16 3.23
C LEU A 163 16.84 -20.48 4.53
N ARG A 164 16.40 -19.46 5.28
CA ARG A 164 15.62 -19.66 6.51
C ARG A 164 14.18 -20.07 6.23
N SER A 165 13.68 -19.70 5.05
CA SER A 165 12.29 -19.92 4.65
C SER A 165 12.05 -21.37 4.23
N ILE A 166 12.99 -21.97 3.49
CA ILE A 166 12.90 -23.37 3.02
C ILE A 166 13.06 -24.42 4.14
N GLN A 167 13.48 -24.00 5.34
CA GLN A 167 13.59 -24.86 6.52
C GLN A 167 12.55 -24.53 7.60
N SER A 168 11.60 -23.65 7.28
CA SER A 168 10.62 -23.16 8.25
C SER A 168 9.63 -24.26 8.67
N PRO A 169 9.23 -24.32 9.96
CA PRO A 169 8.15 -25.20 10.39
C PRO A 169 6.79 -24.83 9.77
N TYR A 170 6.67 -23.63 9.21
CA TYR A 170 5.43 -23.10 8.64
C TYR A 170 5.17 -23.52 7.19
N LEU A 171 6.04 -24.33 6.57
CA LEU A 171 5.79 -24.87 5.22
C LEU A 171 4.54 -25.75 5.18
N GLY A 172 3.91 -25.86 4.01
CA GLY A 172 2.73 -26.68 3.77
C GLY A 172 1.46 -25.87 3.50
N MET A 173 0.31 -26.54 3.59
CA MET A 173 -1.00 -25.99 3.24
C MET A 173 -1.62 -25.22 4.40
N TRP A 174 -2.09 -24.01 4.08
CA TRP A 174 -2.80 -23.09 4.95
C TRP A 174 -4.18 -22.82 4.36
N ILE A 175 -5.22 -23.00 5.14
CA ILE A 175 -6.62 -22.86 4.69
C ILE A 175 -7.29 -21.84 5.59
N ASP A 176 -7.99 -20.86 5.01
CA ASP A 176 -8.72 -19.88 5.80
C ASP A 176 -9.90 -20.54 6.54
N GLU A 177 -10.45 -19.84 7.53
CA GLU A 177 -11.57 -20.35 8.34
C GLU A 177 -12.78 -20.84 7.51
N THR A 178 -12.97 -20.31 6.30
CA THR A 178 -14.11 -20.65 5.44
C THR A 178 -13.80 -21.70 4.37
N GLY A 179 -12.53 -22.04 4.16
CA GLY A 179 -12.09 -22.87 3.02
C GLY A 179 -12.22 -22.18 1.66
N PHE A 180 -12.38 -20.85 1.64
CA PHE A 180 -12.42 -20.06 0.43
C PHE A 180 -11.03 -19.83 -0.16
N VAL A 181 -9.99 -19.76 0.69
CA VAL A 181 -8.60 -19.53 0.31
C VAL A 181 -7.73 -20.69 0.81
N HIS A 182 -7.00 -21.29 -0.11
CA HIS A 182 -6.04 -22.35 0.16
C HIS A 182 -4.68 -21.87 -0.33
N GLN A 183 -3.70 -21.79 0.56
CA GLN A 183 -2.37 -21.29 0.26
C GLN A 183 -1.32 -22.34 0.65
N GLU A 184 -0.51 -22.76 -0.31
CA GLU A 184 0.61 -23.66 -0.06
C GLU A 184 1.91 -22.85 0.04
N LEU A 185 2.71 -23.08 1.08
CA LEU A 185 4.08 -22.60 1.20
C LEU A 185 5.05 -23.75 0.91
N THR A 186 5.72 -23.71 -0.23
CA THR A 186 6.54 -24.82 -0.74
C THR A 186 8.01 -24.70 -0.32
N ALA A 187 8.71 -25.85 -0.31
CA ALA A 187 10.09 -25.95 0.15
C ALA A 187 11.14 -25.33 -0.80
N ASP A 188 10.75 -24.84 -1.97
CA ASP A 188 11.58 -24.05 -2.89
C ASP A 188 11.42 -22.52 -2.66
N GLY A 189 10.70 -22.12 -1.61
CA GLY A 189 10.49 -20.71 -1.26
C GLY A 189 9.41 -20.03 -2.08
N ARG A 190 8.48 -20.82 -2.64
CA ARG A 190 7.35 -20.35 -3.45
C ARG A 190 6.04 -20.52 -2.70
N TYR A 191 5.05 -19.69 -3.02
CA TYR A 191 3.68 -19.93 -2.60
C TYR A 191 2.76 -20.06 -3.80
N ASP A 192 1.69 -20.82 -3.60
CA ASP A 192 0.60 -20.98 -4.56
C ASP A 192 -0.73 -20.86 -3.84
N GLU A 193 -1.59 -19.96 -4.32
CA GLU A 193 -2.90 -19.71 -3.73
C GLU A 193 -4.02 -20.13 -4.68
N THR A 194 -4.96 -20.93 -4.18
CA THR A 194 -6.26 -21.18 -4.78
C THR A 194 -7.31 -20.35 -4.05
N ARG A 195 -8.11 -19.58 -4.80
CA ARG A 195 -9.14 -18.71 -4.23
C ARG A 195 -10.50 -18.94 -4.88
N GLY A 196 -11.51 -19.26 -4.09
CA GLY A 196 -12.88 -19.52 -4.56
C GLY A 196 -12.94 -20.60 -5.64
N GLY A 197 -12.06 -21.61 -5.57
CA GLY A 197 -11.96 -22.68 -6.55
C GLY A 197 -11.19 -22.33 -7.84
N ARG A 198 -10.65 -21.10 -7.97
CA ARG A 198 -9.71 -20.76 -9.05
C ARG A 198 -8.28 -21.17 -8.62
N PRO A 199 -7.67 -22.20 -9.23
CA PRO A 199 -6.29 -22.58 -8.93
C PRO A 199 -5.32 -21.52 -9.46
N HIS A 200 -4.15 -21.42 -8.82
CA HIS A 200 -3.10 -20.45 -9.17
C HIS A 200 -3.65 -19.03 -9.29
N ALA A 201 -4.55 -18.67 -8.37
CA ALA A 201 -5.11 -17.33 -8.30
C ALA A 201 -4.00 -16.31 -8.04
N TYR A 202 -3.05 -16.68 -7.17
CA TYR A 202 -1.85 -15.92 -6.85
C TYR A 202 -0.66 -16.85 -6.63
N GLN A 203 0.52 -16.43 -7.08
CA GLN A 203 1.73 -17.23 -7.01
C GLN A 203 2.92 -16.31 -6.84
N GLY A 204 3.90 -16.73 -6.05
CA GLY A 204 5.06 -15.88 -5.84
C GLY A 204 6.12 -16.51 -4.97
N SER A 205 7.06 -15.68 -4.55
CA SER A 205 8.08 -16.03 -3.59
C SER A 205 7.65 -15.61 -2.19
N PHE A 206 8.15 -16.27 -1.16
CA PHE A 206 7.95 -15.82 0.21
C PHE A 206 9.24 -15.91 1.03
N TRP A 207 9.28 -15.15 2.11
CA TRP A 207 10.36 -15.13 3.08
C TRP A 207 9.80 -15.12 4.50
N ILE A 208 10.39 -15.93 5.38
CA ILE A 208 10.02 -16.01 6.79
C ILE A 208 11.16 -15.51 7.65
N ASP A 209 10.85 -14.63 8.60
CA ASP A 209 11.75 -14.19 9.65
C ASP A 209 11.04 -14.28 11.01
N GLY A 210 11.46 -15.24 11.83
CA GLY A 210 10.81 -15.54 13.10
C GLY A 210 9.34 -15.92 12.91
N ASP A 211 8.45 -15.09 13.45
CA ASP A 211 7.00 -15.21 13.36
C ASP A 211 6.40 -14.39 12.21
N ARG A 212 7.20 -13.75 11.36
CA ARG A 212 6.70 -12.92 10.24
C ARG A 212 6.93 -13.61 8.91
N ILE A 213 6.00 -13.40 7.99
CA ILE A 213 6.12 -13.82 6.60
C ILE A 213 5.87 -12.64 5.66
N VAL A 214 6.67 -12.60 4.60
CA VAL A 214 6.58 -11.64 3.52
C VAL A 214 6.42 -12.42 2.22
N TYR A 215 5.53 -11.97 1.36
CA TYR A 215 5.26 -12.54 0.05
C TYR A 215 5.60 -11.51 -1.02
N ARG A 216 6.08 -12.00 -2.16
CA ARG A 216 6.19 -11.25 -3.41
C ARG A 216 5.56 -12.09 -4.51
N ASP A 217 4.39 -11.68 -4.93
CA ASP A 217 3.69 -12.28 -6.06
C ASP A 217 4.46 -12.04 -7.37
N ASP A 218 4.33 -12.96 -8.32
CA ASP A 218 4.92 -12.85 -9.65
C ASP A 218 4.33 -11.69 -10.46
N LEU A 219 3.10 -11.27 -10.14
CA LEU A 219 2.48 -10.05 -10.65
C LEU A 219 3.08 -8.77 -10.04
N GLY A 220 3.99 -8.91 -9.07
CA GLY A 220 4.83 -7.84 -8.55
C GLY A 220 4.27 -7.08 -7.35
N PHE A 221 3.12 -7.51 -6.81
CA PHE A 221 2.62 -7.03 -5.53
C PHE A 221 3.25 -7.84 -4.39
N TRP A 222 3.28 -7.23 -3.21
CA TRP A 222 3.77 -7.88 -2.01
C TRP A 222 2.64 -8.01 -0.99
N ALA A 223 2.79 -9.00 -0.14
CA ALA A 223 1.84 -9.35 0.90
C ALA A 223 2.60 -9.69 2.19
N TYR A 224 1.93 -9.60 3.34
CA TYR A 224 2.59 -9.76 4.64
C TYR A 224 1.67 -10.49 5.60
N GLY A 225 2.27 -11.27 6.49
CA GLY A 225 1.53 -11.95 7.55
C GLY A 225 2.37 -12.19 8.78
N VAL A 226 1.69 -12.63 9.83
CA VAL A 226 2.30 -13.03 11.11
C VAL A 226 1.74 -14.37 11.56
N PHE A 227 2.60 -15.22 12.08
CA PHE A 227 2.25 -16.46 12.73
C PHE A 227 2.08 -16.19 14.22
N THR A 228 0.87 -16.31 14.75
CA THR A 228 0.58 -16.20 16.19
C THR A 228 -0.01 -17.53 16.66
N ASP A 229 0.60 -18.17 17.65
CA ASP A 229 0.14 -19.45 18.22
C ASP A 229 -0.14 -20.54 17.17
N GLY A 230 0.67 -20.59 16.10
CA GLY A 230 0.53 -21.57 15.01
C GLY A 230 -0.54 -21.23 13.96
N VAL A 231 -1.15 -20.04 14.05
CA VAL A 231 -2.15 -19.52 13.11
C VAL A 231 -1.53 -18.40 12.28
N LEU A 232 -1.76 -18.41 10.97
CA LEU A 232 -1.28 -17.36 10.07
C LEU A 232 -2.35 -16.29 9.89
N HIS A 233 -2.03 -15.07 10.27
CA HIS A 233 -2.85 -13.89 9.98
C HIS A 233 -2.25 -13.16 8.78
N HIS A 234 -3.00 -13.12 7.69
CA HIS A 234 -2.53 -12.54 6.43
C HIS A 234 -3.68 -11.90 5.65
N ALA A 235 -3.52 -10.63 5.29
CA ALA A 235 -4.47 -9.87 4.47
C ALA A 235 -5.94 -9.93 4.96
N GLY A 236 -6.15 -9.95 6.28
CA GLY A 236 -7.50 -10.03 6.86
C GLY A 236 -8.10 -11.43 6.90
N TYR A 237 -7.39 -12.45 6.43
CA TYR A 237 -7.73 -13.85 6.68
C TYR A 237 -6.94 -14.42 7.86
N THR A 238 -7.60 -15.35 8.54
CA THR A 238 -7.01 -16.22 9.54
C THR A 238 -6.89 -17.61 8.92
N PHE A 239 -5.68 -18.12 8.81
CA PHE A 239 -5.39 -19.41 8.19
C PHE A 239 -4.95 -20.42 9.24
N HIS A 240 -5.45 -21.64 9.07
CA HIS A 240 -5.05 -22.81 9.83
C HIS A 240 -4.29 -23.77 8.95
N ARG A 241 -3.30 -24.43 9.53
CA ARG A 241 -2.53 -25.45 8.84
C ARG A 241 -3.38 -26.72 8.69
N GLN A 242 -3.28 -27.37 7.53
CA GLN A 242 -3.90 -28.67 7.27
C GLN A 242 -3.16 -29.81 7.99
#